data_AF-A0A919D4Q5-F1
#
_entry.id   AF-A0A919D4Q5-F1
#
_cell.length_a   1.000
_cell.length_b   1.000
_cell.length_c   1.000
_cell.angle_alpha   90.00
_cell.angle_beta   90.00
_cell.angle_gamma   90.00
#
_symmetry.space_group_name_H-M   'P 1'
#
loop_
_entity.id
_entity.type
_entity.pdbx_description
1 polymer ?
#
loop_
_entity_poly.entity_id
_entity_poly.type
_entity_poly.pdbx_seq_one_letter_code
_entity_poly.pdbx_strand_id
1 'polypeptide(L)' 'MTEQKVTVMNMGRRSRTARAGMSGRQLLMAQAVVIGSLCAALLVKELPGIMREVRIYRMTGGLGANRRYP' A
#
# COMPACT_ATOMS: atom_id res chain seq x y z
N MET A 1 -1.84 44.34 -37.69
CA MET A 1 -2.11 43.00 -38.27
C MET A 1 -1.12 41.92 -37.78
N THR A 2 -0.45 42.12 -36.65
CA THR A 2 0.58 41.19 -36.13
C THR A 2 0.21 40.55 -34.79
N GLU A 3 -0.78 41.09 -34.07
CA GLU A 3 -1.14 40.61 -32.73
C GLU A 3 -1.96 39.32 -32.74
N GLN A 4 -2.83 39.10 -33.73
CA GLN A 4 -3.59 37.85 -33.84
C GLN A 4 -2.70 36.63 -34.11
N LYS A 5 -1.52 36.81 -34.73
CA LYS A 5 -0.64 35.70 -35.10
C LYS A 5 0.12 35.13 -33.91
N VAL A 6 0.34 35.94 -32.86
CA VAL A 6 1.02 35.50 -31.63
C VAL A 6 0.06 34.74 -30.72
N THR A 7 -1.23 35.11 -30.71
CA THR A 7 -2.28 34.42 -29.94
C THR A 7 -2.48 32.99 -30.42
N VAL A 8 -2.41 32.72 -31.74
CA VAL A 8 -2.54 31.36 -32.28
C VAL A 8 -1.30 30.49 -32.07
N MET A 9 -0.09 31.07 -32.07
CA MET A 9 1.15 30.31 -31.83
C MET A 9 1.38 29.96 -30.36
N ASN A 10 0.73 30.64 -29.41
CA ASN A 10 0.81 30.30 -27.98
C ASN A 10 -0.18 29.20 -27.56
N MET A 11 -1.16 28.88 -28.41
CA MET A 11 -2.19 27.86 -28.12
C MET A 11 -1.77 26.43 -28.52
N GLY A 12 -0.60 26.26 -29.13
CA GLY A 12 -0.11 24.98 -29.65
C GLY A 12 0.86 24.20 -28.74
N ARG A 13 1.20 24.71 -27.55
CA ARG A 13 2.20 24.08 -26.66
C ARG A 13 1.71 23.92 -25.22
N ARG A 14 0.70 23.09 -25.00
CA ARG A 14 0.58 22.32 -23.73
C ARG A 14 -0.51 21.27 -23.69
N SER A 15 -1.17 20.98 -24.81
CA SER A 15 -1.99 19.77 -24.93
C SER A 15 -1.12 18.53 -25.20
N ARG A 16 -0.08 18.31 -24.38
CA ARG A 16 0.56 17.00 -24.28
C ARG A 16 -0.28 16.19 -23.31
N THR A 17 -0.81 15.08 -23.83
CA THR A 17 -1.32 13.94 -23.06
C THR A 17 -2.60 14.17 -22.25
N ALA A 18 -3.67 14.55 -22.95
CA ALA A 18 -4.99 13.96 -22.65
C ALA A 18 -5.01 12.50 -23.17
N ARG A 19 -4.11 11.65 -22.66
CA ARG A 19 -4.36 10.20 -22.73
C ARG A 19 -5.46 9.95 -21.72
N ALA A 20 -6.48 9.18 -22.10
CA ALA A 20 -7.46 8.59 -21.21
C ALA A 20 -6.77 7.55 -20.27
N GLY A 21 -5.76 8.01 -19.53
CA GLY A 21 -4.96 7.26 -18.60
C GLY A 21 -5.24 7.84 -17.23
N MET A 22 -5.72 6.98 -16.35
CA MET A 22 -5.89 7.20 -14.91
C MET A 22 -4.91 8.25 -14.38
N SER A 23 -5.43 9.32 -13.75
CA SER A 23 -4.60 10.43 -13.27
C SER A 23 -3.46 9.89 -12.37
N GLY A 24 -2.26 10.49 -12.42
CA GLY A 24 -1.12 10.01 -11.62
C GLY A 24 -1.44 9.84 -10.13
N ARG A 25 -2.36 10.66 -9.60
CA ARG A 25 -2.89 10.54 -8.23
C ARG A 25 -3.69 9.26 -8.00
N GLN A 26 -4.53 8.86 -8.95
CA GLN A 26 -5.28 7.60 -8.86
C GLN A 26 -4.36 6.38 -8.93
N LEU A 27 -3.28 6.45 -9.72
CA LEU A 27 -2.30 5.38 -9.84
C LEU A 27 -1.51 5.21 -8.52
N LEU A 28 -1.12 6.32 -7.88
CA LEU A 28 -0.50 6.31 -6.55
C LEU A 28 -1.44 5.75 -5.48
N MET A 29 -2.72 6.12 -5.51
CA MET A 29 -3.71 5.57 -4.58
C MET A 29 -3.92 4.06 -4.78
N ALA A 30 -4.01 3.61 -6.04
CA ALA A 30 -4.12 2.19 -6.35
C ALA A 30 -2.91 1.39 -5.84
N GLN A 31 -1.69 1.90 -6.05
CA GLN A 31 -0.48 1.27 -5.53
C GLN A 31 -0.48 1.22 -4.00
N ALA A 32 -0.85 2.32 -3.33
CA ALA A 32 -0.91 2.38 -1.88
C ALA A 32 -1.94 1.39 -1.31
N VAL A 33 -3.10 1.24 -1.95
CA VAL A 33 -4.13 0.27 -1.54
C VAL A 33 -3.65 -1.16 -1.73
N VAL A 34 -3.02 -1.47 -2.87
CA VAL A 34 -2.50 -2.82 -3.14
C VAL A 34 -1.42 -3.20 -2.12
N ILE A 35 -0.42 -2.34 -1.92
CA ILE A 35 0.67 -2.60 -0.96
C ILE A 35 0.13 -2.64 0.47
N GLY A 36 -0.75 -1.70 0.83
CA GLY A 36 -1.35 -1.62 2.15
C GLY A 36 -2.18 -2.85 2.50
N SER A 37 -3.02 -3.32 1.57
CA SER A 37 -3.84 -4.52 1.76
C SER A 37 -3.01 -5.80 1.86
N LEU A 38 -1.93 -5.92 1.06
CA LEU A 38 -1.01 -7.05 1.14
C LEU A 38 -0.30 -7.08 2.50
N CYS A 39 0.27 -5.95 2.95
CA CYS A 39 0.87 -5.84 4.27
C CYS A 39 -0.12 -6.14 5.40
N ALA A 40 -1.35 -5.62 5.30
CA ALA A 40 -2.40 -5.89 6.29
C ALA A 40 -2.78 -7.37 6.32
N ALA A 41 -2.92 -8.03 5.17
CA ALA A 41 -3.21 -9.47 5.09
C ALA A 41 -2.08 -10.32 5.69
N LEU A 42 -0.82 -9.95 5.44
CA LEU A 42 0.34 -10.60 6.05
C LEU A 42 0.34 -10.39 7.56
N LEU A 43 0.10 -9.17 8.05
CA LEU A 43 -0.02 -8.91 9.49
C LEU A 43 -1.15 -9.75 10.09
N VAL A 44 -2.34 -9.77 9.49
CA VAL A 44 -3.47 -10.58 9.98
C VAL A 44 -3.17 -12.08 9.94
N LYS A 45 -2.27 -12.55 9.07
CA LYS A 45 -1.87 -13.95 8.99
C LYS A 45 -0.75 -14.32 9.97
N GLU A 46 0.21 -13.43 10.20
CA GLU A 46 1.34 -13.65 11.11
C GLU A 46 0.99 -13.35 12.58
N LEU A 47 0.08 -12.38 12.82
CA LEU A 47 -0.43 -12.05 14.16
C LEU A 47 -1.07 -13.23 14.90
N PRO A 48 -1.94 -14.08 14.31
CA PRO A 48 -2.48 -15.24 15.02
C PRO A 48 -1.39 -16.27 15.31
N GLY A 49 -0.29 -16.32 14.54
CA GLY A 49 0.88 -17.15 14.87
C GLY A 49 1.53 -16.69 16.17
N ILE A 50 1.92 -15.41 16.23
CA ILE A 50 2.53 -14.81 17.43
C ILE A 50 1.55 -14.83 18.61
N MET A 51 0.28 -14.46 18.40
CA MET A 51 -0.73 -14.52 19.44
C MET A 51 -1.00 -15.94 19.90
N ARG A 52 -0.86 -16.95 19.03
CA ARG A 52 -0.96 -18.37 19.42
C ARG A 52 0.24 -18.77 20.27
N GLU A 53 1.46 -18.38 19.90
CA GLU A 53 2.67 -18.58 20.71
C GLU A 53 2.54 -17.92 22.08
N VAL A 54 2.12 -16.64 22.12
CA VAL A 54 1.91 -15.85 23.34
C VAL A 54 0.78 -16.44 24.19
N ARG A 55 -0.31 -16.88 23.56
CA ARG A 55 -1.44 -17.51 24.26
C ARG A 55 -1.04 -18.85 24.85
N ILE A 56 -0.26 -19.65 24.12
CA ILE A 56 0.36 -20.87 24.65
C ILE A 56 1.25 -20.48 25.83
N TYR A 57 2.16 -19.51 25.68
CA TYR A 57 3.00 -19.00 26.77
C TYR A 57 2.19 -18.57 28.00
N ARG A 58 1.03 -17.93 27.81
CA ARG A 58 0.12 -17.57 28.90
C ARG A 58 -0.63 -18.75 29.50
N MET A 59 -0.99 -19.75 28.70
CA MET A 59 -1.71 -20.95 29.17
C MET A 59 -0.78 -21.98 29.81
N THR A 60 0.47 -22.08 29.34
CA THR A 60 1.50 -22.98 29.88
C THR A 60 2.40 -22.30 30.91
N GLY A 61 2.29 -20.99 31.11
CA GLY A 61 3.10 -20.26 32.10
C GLY A 61 4.56 -20.07 31.70
N GLY A 62 4.88 -20.18 30.41
CA GLY A 62 6.23 -20.04 29.86
C GLY A 62 7.11 -21.29 29.96
N LEU A 63 8.42 -21.12 29.73
CA LEU A 63 9.48 -22.17 29.65
C LEU A 63 9.53 -23.18 30.82
N GLY A 64 8.72 -23.00 31.87
CA GLY A 64 8.62 -23.88 33.03
C GLY A 64 7.71 -25.12 32.86
N ALA A 65 6.83 -25.18 31.86
CA ALA A 65 5.94 -26.33 31.67
C ALA A 65 6.61 -27.54 30.98
N ASN A 66 7.77 -27.35 30.36
CA ASN A 66 8.51 -28.43 29.69
C ASN A 66 9.40 -29.27 30.64
N ARG A 67 9.32 -29.03 31.96
CA ARG A 67 10.17 -29.69 32.98
C ARG A 67 9.47 -30.83 33.71
N ARG A 68 8.43 -31.41 33.09
CA ARG A 68 7.66 -32.50 33.69
C ARG A 68 7.41 -33.63 32.71
N TYR A 69 8.49 -34.16 32.15
CA TYR A 69 8.65 -35.60 31.94
C TYR A 69 10.08 -35.99 32.34
N PRO A 70 10.26 -37.00 33.20
CA PRO A 70 11.57 -37.49 33.65
C PRO A 70 12.38 -38.13 32.52
#